data_AF-A0A968MSK7-F1
#
_entry.id   AF-A0A968MSK7-F1
#
_cell.length_a   1.000
_cell.length_b   1.000
_cell.length_c   1.000
_cell.angle_alpha   90.00
_cell.angle_beta   90.00
_cell.angle_gamma   90.00
#
_symmetry.space_group_name_H-M   'P 1'
#
loop_
_entity.id
_entity.type
_entity.pdbx_description
1 polymer ?
#
loop_
_entity_poly.entity_id
_entity_poly.type
_entity_poly.pdbx_seq_one_letter_code
_entity_poly.pdbx_strand_id
1 'polypeptide(L)' 'MICSLDFYFPGQGFESVNNQFMLGETILVAPVDKKESSRTVVLPKGKWLADDGKIYKGGKTYNMEVPLNRLPYFVLVK' A
#
# COMPACT_ATOMS: atom_id res chain seq x y z
N MET A 1 0.75 -13.97 7.51
CA MET A 1 0.46 -13.12 8.68
C MET A 1 0.06 -11.74 8.16
N ILE A 2 -1.04 -11.18 8.64
CA ILE A 2 -1.49 -9.82 8.28
C ILE A 2 -1.08 -8.91 9.43
N CYS A 3 -0.34 -7.84 9.14
CA CYS A 3 0.12 -6.88 10.14
C CYS A 3 -0.07 -5.44 9.63
N SER A 4 -0.29 -4.52 10.56
CA SER A 4 -0.39 -3.09 10.27
C SER A 4 0.95 -2.53 9.77
N LEU A 5 0.91 -1.49 8.94
CA LEU A 5 2.13 -0.85 8.44
C LEU A 5 2.98 -0.27 9.58
N ASP A 6 2.36 0.29 10.61
CA ASP A 6 3.07 0.87 11.75
C ASP A 6 3.93 -0.15 12.51
N PHE A 7 3.48 -1.41 12.58
CA PHE A 7 4.23 -2.49 13.19
C PHE A 7 5.58 -2.73 12.50
N TYR A 8 5.61 -2.63 11.16
CA TYR A 8 6.82 -2.80 10.37
C TYR A 8 7.61 -1.50 10.18
N PHE A 9 6.94 -0.35 10.23
CA PHE A 9 7.53 0.96 9.95
C PHE A 9 7.08 2.00 10.98
N PRO A 10 7.53 1.88 12.24
CA PRO A 10 7.11 2.76 13.31
C PRO A 10 7.56 4.21 13.07
N GLY A 11 6.74 5.17 13.52
CA GLY A 11 7.07 6.60 13.51
C GLY A 11 6.94 7.30 12.15
N GLN A 12 6.26 6.68 11.19
CA GLN A 12 5.97 7.27 9.87
C GLN A 12 4.53 7.80 9.73
N GLY A 13 3.77 7.87 10.84
CA GLY A 13 2.39 8.40 10.84
C GLY A 13 1.37 7.44 10.22
N PHE A 14 1.65 6.13 10.27
CA PHE A 14 0.75 5.08 9.78
C PHE A 14 -0.38 4.72 10.75
N GLU A 15 -0.43 5.37 11.91
CA GLU A 15 -1.42 5.12 12.98
C GLU A 15 -2.88 5.28 12.50
N SER A 16 -3.11 6.17 11.53
CA SER A 16 -4.44 6.41 10.94
C SER A 16 -4.73 5.57 9.69
N VAL A 17 -3.77 4.74 9.24
CA VAL A 17 -3.90 3.94 8.02
C VAL A 17 -4.52 2.58 8.35
N ASN A 18 -5.83 2.55 8.48
CA ASN A 18 -6.58 1.31 8.77
C ASN A 18 -6.94 0.50 7.51
N ASN A 19 -6.93 1.15 6.36
CA ASN A 19 -7.40 0.55 5.11
C ASN A 19 -6.25 0.00 4.25
N GLN A 20 -5.02 -0.09 4.78
CA GLN A 20 -3.87 -0.72 4.14
C GLN A 20 -3.22 -1.68 5.12
N PHE A 21 -2.77 -2.84 4.64
CA PHE A 21 -2.15 -3.84 5.49
C PHE A 21 -1.01 -4.54 4.77
N MET A 22 -0.05 -5.03 5.55
CA MET A 22 1.06 -5.83 5.06
C MET A 22 0.69 -7.32 5.13
N LEU A 23 0.79 -8.00 4.00
CA LEU A 23 0.78 -9.46 3.89
C LEU A 23 2.23 -9.95 3.96
N GLY A 24 2.63 -10.39 5.15
CA GLY A 24 4.03 -10.71 5.43
C GLY A 24 4.92 -9.46 5.39
N GLU A 25 6.20 -9.66 5.09
CA GLU A 25 7.21 -8.58 5.11
C GLU A 25 7.40 -7.91 3.75
N THR A 26 6.78 -8.45 2.69
CA THR A 26 7.06 -8.07 1.31
C THR A 26 5.85 -7.58 0.52
N ILE A 27 4.61 -7.82 0.97
CA ILE A 27 3.42 -7.43 0.19
C ILE A 27 2.60 -6.41 0.97
N LEU A 28 2.25 -5.30 0.34
CA LEU A 28 1.34 -4.28 0.85
C LEU A 28 0.05 -4.31 0.04
N VAL A 29 -1.08 -4.38 0.70
CA VAL A 29 -2.40 -4.42 0.06
C VAL A 29 -3.22 -3.21 0.50
N ALA A 30 -3.87 -2.55 -0.45
CA ALA A 30 -4.64 -1.34 -0.22
C ALA A 30 -6.06 -1.44 -0.79
N PRO A 31 -6.99 -2.20 -0.17
CA PRO A 31 -8.35 -2.33 -0.67
C PRO A 31 -9.05 -0.97 -0.83
N VAL A 32 -9.72 -0.78 -1.97
CA VAL A 32 -10.57 0.38 -2.23
C VAL A 32 -12.01 0.11 -1.78
N ASP A 33 -12.66 1.16 -1.28
CA ASP A 33 -14.06 1.05 -0.86
C ASP A 33 -14.99 1.15 -2.06
N LYS A 34 -16.20 0.58 -1.97
CA LYS A 34 -17.12 0.46 -3.12
C LYS A 34 -17.59 1.79 -3.70
N LYS A 35 -17.37 2.89 -2.99
CA LYS A 35 -17.80 4.24 -3.38
C LYS A 35 -16.69 5.10 -3.99
N GLU A 36 -15.42 4.68 -3.90
CA GLU A 36 -14.29 5.50 -4.34
C GLU A 36 -13.48 4.79 -5.43
N SER A 37 -13.35 5.44 -6.58
CA SER A 37 -12.50 5.01 -7.71
C SER A 37 -11.06 5.48 -7.58
N SER A 38 -10.74 6.23 -6.51
CA SER A 38 -9.42 6.78 -6.22
C SER A 38 -9.03 6.44 -4.80
N ARG A 39 -7.73 6.22 -4.60
CA ARG A 39 -7.21 5.79 -3.31
C ARG A 39 -5.84 6.36 -3.04
N THR A 40 -5.71 6.89 -1.83
CA THR A 40 -4.43 7.29 -1.26
C THR A 40 -3.74 6.06 -0.65
N VAL A 41 -2.62 5.66 -1.24
CA VAL A 41 -1.74 4.57 -0.79
C VAL A 41 -0.46 5.19 -0.25
N VAL A 42 -0.01 4.74 0.92
CA VAL A 42 1.25 5.22 1.49
C VAL A 42 2.25 4.08 1.43
N LEU A 43 3.32 4.29 0.67
CA LEU A 43 4.34 3.27 0.49
C LEU A 43 5.48 3.53 1.49
N PRO A 44 5.83 2.56 2.36
CA PRO A 44 6.98 2.65 3.23
C PRO A 44 8.29 2.82 2.44
N LYS A 45 9.38 3.24 3.07
CA LYS A 45 10.69 3.33 2.40
C LYS A 45 11.08 1.99 1.75
N GLY A 46 11.37 2.02 0.45
CA GLY A 46 11.67 0.82 -0.34
C GLY A 46 11.40 1.03 -1.83
N LYS A 47 11.54 -0.02 -2.63
CA LYS A 47 11.03 -0.06 -4.01
C LYS A 47 9.82 -0.98 -4.03
N TRP A 48 8.72 -0.54 -4.61
CA TRP A 48 7.45 -1.25 -4.57
C TRP A 48 6.97 -1.53 -5.99
N LEU A 49 6.88 -2.80 -6.37
CA LEU A 49 6.31 -3.24 -7.62
C LEU A 49 4.79 -3.33 -7.47
N ALA A 50 4.05 -2.47 -8.15
CA ALA A 50 2.60 -2.56 -8.23
C ALA A 50 2.17 -3.78 -9.05
N ASP A 51 0.91 -4.19 -8.89
CA ASP A 51 0.32 -5.29 -9.66
C ASP A 51 0.31 -5.02 -11.19
N ASP A 52 0.36 -3.74 -11.59
CA ASP A 52 0.50 -3.29 -12.99
C ASP A 52 1.91 -3.50 -13.58
N GLY A 53 2.88 -3.95 -12.77
CA GLY A 53 4.29 -4.05 -13.14
C GLY A 53 5.07 -2.73 -13.02
N LYS A 54 4.42 -1.64 -12.59
CA LYS A 54 5.08 -0.35 -12.34
C LYS A 54 5.83 -0.36 -11.01
N ILE A 55 7.05 0.18 -10.99
CA ILE A 55 7.83 0.33 -9.76
C ILE A 55 7.64 1.74 -9.19
N TYR A 56 7.20 1.80 -7.94
CA TYR A 56 7.02 3.01 -7.16
C TYR A 56 8.13 3.16 -6.13
N LYS A 57 8.53 4.41 -5.88
CA LYS A 57 9.52 4.73 -4.87
C LYS A 57 8.82 4.95 -3.53
N GLY A 58 9.16 4.10 -2.57
CA GLY A 58 8.67 4.17 -1.21
C GLY A 58 9.15 5.40 -0.43
N GLY A 59 8.52 5.63 0.72
CA GLY A 59 8.69 6.82 1.56
C GLY A 59 7.84 8.00 1.11
N LYS A 60 6.76 7.73 0.36
CA LYS A 60 5.84 8.75 -0.17
C LYS A 60 4.41 8.22 -0.21
N THR A 61 3.48 9.18 -0.19
CA THR A 61 2.06 8.96 -0.41
C THR A 61 1.74 9.14 -1.90
N TYR A 62 1.00 8.19 -2.46
CA TYR A 62 0.53 8.21 -3.83
C TYR A 62 -0.98 8.22 -3.85
N ASN A 63 -1.57 9.13 -4.63
CA ASN A 63 -2.99 9.06 -4.95
C ASN A 63 -3.12 8.37 -6.30
N MET A 64 -3.78 7.21 -6.32
CA MET A 64 -3.94 6.39 -7.52
C MET A 64 -5.41 6.11 -7.77
N GLU A 65 -5.81 6.17 -9.04
CA GLU A 65 -7.14 5.73 -9.46
C GLU A 65 -7.13 4.20 -9.57
N VAL A 66 -8.00 3.56 -8.81
CA VAL A 66 -8.15 2.11 -8.78
C VAL A 66 -9.59 1.77 -9.09
N PRO A 67 -9.85 1.04 -10.19
CA PRO A 67 -11.21 0.63 -10.51
C PRO A 67 -11.72 -0.34 -9.45
N LEU A 68 -13.02 -0.27 -9.15
CA LEU A 68 -13.73 -1.10 -8.16
C LEU A 68 -13.54 -2.61 -8.32
N ASN A 69 -13.15 -3.06 -9.51
CA ASN A 69 -12.92 -4.46 -9.84
C ASN A 69 -11.44 -4.89 -9.72
N ARG A 70 -10.56 -4.02 -9.20
CA ARG A 70 -9.12 -4.30 -9.03
C ARG A 70 -8.74 -4.10 -7.57
N LEU A 71 -8.05 -5.08 -7.01
CA LEU A 71 -7.45 -4.98 -5.68
C LEU A 71 -5.98 -4.57 -5.85
N PRO A 72 -5.59 -3.34 -5.48
CA PRO A 72 -4.24 -2.88 -5.70
C PRO A 72 -3.34 -3.47 -4.61
N TYR A 73 -2.25 -4.08 -5.05
CA TYR A 73 -1.22 -4.61 -4.18
C TYR A 73 0.16 -4.24 -4.70
N PHE A 74 1.10 -4.17 -3.78
CA PHE A 74 2.48 -3.75 -4.02
C PHE A 74 3.43 -4.75 -3.39
N VAL A 75 4.45 -5.16 -4.14
CA VAL A 75 5.47 -6.09 -3.68
C VAL A 75 6.79 -5.35 -3.51
N LEU A 76 7.37 -5.44 -2.32
CA LEU A 76 8.67 -4.89 -2.00
C LEU A 76 9.73 -5.62 -2.85
N VAL A 77 10.42 -4.84 -3.68
CA VAL A 77 11.58 -5.29 -4.45
C VAL A 77 12.82 -5.03 -3.60
N LYS A 78 13.52 -6.11 -3.21
CA LYS A 78 14.83 -6.04 -2.54
C LYS A 78 15.91 -5.56 -3.51
#